data_AF-A0A8H7BLC5-F1
#
_entry.id   AF-A0A8H7BLC5-F1
#
_cell.length_a   1.000
_cell.length_b   1.000
_cell.length_c   1.000
_cell.angle_alpha   90.00
_cell.angle_beta   90.00
_cell.angle_gamma   90.00
#
_symmetry.space_group_name_H-M   'P 1'
#
loop_
_entity.id
_entity.type
_entity.pdbx_description
1 polymer ?
#
loop_
_entity_poly.entity_id
_entity_poly.type
_entity_poly.pdbx_seq_one_letter_code
_entity_poly.pdbx_strand_id
1 'polypeptide(L)'
;MTLRILKSQDPHVSDILKTVYTIPDTHPSTALPRPHPLYLRIRSPNFGSAVINAPSLSAKRKAEALGEESNGLENAEGYINPLQLFNEQFPEDDHAIHQQSELLILKNNKCFTIRTPSRMLDSPHKPKIQKVDLQSIKEYVIMATSGTRSENVDSVLNEYDRYLEQQAKNKSLHLLPGIMEFITQLLSFEFKDFPETIWTTQLKDGTEESSMFAKIIKYTLTDFHCHCLAPSTVSTHERTAFVDLIVPSFRALAKVTGLVEFYWCEKELISSKFVHLKDSDYNVKNITTKNIDGLGTARLGRTKMEEVLIESSSGISQENVPHTLDDTIKLLECSTKSLLSEASVRKEASFESFKKMKVYCLHHVEVRSAVVPTRWNERILWVKYFEMLATLMIGLREMDALRKRMDLEAAGLLEYEGLSIRAALP
;
A
#
# COMPACT_ATOMS: atom_id res chain seq x y z
N MET A 1 0.09 8.43 -40.88
CA MET A 1 -0.83 9.15 -41.79
C MET A 1 -1.81 10.02 -41.00
N THR A 2 -2.64 9.43 -40.12
CA THR A 2 -3.63 10.12 -39.26
C THR A 2 -3.10 11.37 -38.56
N LEU A 3 -1.94 11.31 -37.91
CA LEU A 3 -1.32 12.47 -37.25
C LEU A 3 -1.02 13.64 -38.22
N ARG A 4 -0.74 13.38 -39.50
CA ARG A 4 -0.57 14.46 -40.51
C ARG A 4 -1.91 15.08 -40.90
N ILE A 5 -2.97 14.27 -40.98
CA ILE A 5 -4.34 14.77 -41.25
C ILE A 5 -4.81 15.62 -40.07
N LEU A 6 -4.60 15.16 -38.84
CA LEU A 6 -4.88 15.94 -37.64
C LEU A 6 -4.03 17.22 -37.59
N LYS A 7 -2.71 17.16 -37.85
CA LYS A 7 -1.85 18.35 -37.98
C LYS A 7 -2.27 19.34 -39.10
N SER A 8 -3.00 18.88 -40.11
CA SER A 8 -3.55 19.76 -41.15
C SER A 8 -4.86 20.46 -40.75
N GLN A 9 -5.50 20.01 -39.67
CA GLN A 9 -6.72 20.61 -39.11
C GLN A 9 -6.46 21.36 -37.79
N ASP A 10 -5.49 20.90 -36.99
CA ASP A 10 -4.96 21.53 -35.78
C ASP A 10 -3.41 21.34 -35.78
N PRO A 11 -2.63 22.35 -36.21
CA PRO A 11 -1.16 22.27 -36.27
C PRO A 11 -0.48 21.94 -34.94
N HIS A 12 -1.18 22.11 -33.81
CA HIS A 12 -0.65 21.86 -32.46
C HIS A 12 -0.82 20.42 -31.97
N VAL A 13 -1.45 19.52 -32.76
CA VAL A 13 -1.52 18.09 -32.43
C VAL A 13 -0.13 17.46 -32.51
N SER A 14 0.55 17.29 -31.39
CA SER A 14 1.87 16.67 -31.33
C SER A 14 1.83 15.15 -31.53
N ASP A 15 0.84 14.45 -30.95
CA ASP A 15 0.77 12.98 -30.89
C ASP A 15 -0.68 12.42 -30.78
N ILE A 16 -0.86 11.10 -30.89
CA ILE A 16 -2.14 10.36 -30.75
C ILE A 16 -2.00 9.27 -29.67
N LEU A 17 -2.57 9.51 -28.49
CA LEU A 17 -2.46 8.59 -27.34
C LEU A 17 -3.11 7.21 -27.55
N LYS A 18 -4.29 7.14 -28.17
CA LYS A 18 -4.97 5.87 -28.49
C LYS A 18 -5.99 6.07 -29.62
N THR A 19 -6.09 5.09 -30.51
CA THR A 19 -7.19 5.01 -31.50
C THR A 19 -8.13 3.89 -31.07
N VAL A 20 -9.43 4.15 -31.02
CA VAL A 20 -10.46 3.14 -30.73
C VAL A 20 -11.31 2.94 -31.98
N TYR A 21 -11.43 1.68 -32.42
CA TYR A 21 -12.32 1.29 -33.49
C TYR A 21 -13.59 0.70 -32.87
N THR A 22 -14.75 1.24 -33.23
CA THR A 22 -16.03 0.55 -33.03
C THR A 22 -16.27 -0.37 -34.21
N ILE A 23 -16.45 -1.67 -33.92
CA ILE A 23 -17.00 -2.62 -34.88
C ILE A 23 -18.52 -2.55 -34.66
N PRO A 24 -19.33 -2.14 -35.67
CA PRO A 24 -20.78 -2.20 -35.52
C PRO A 24 -21.24 -3.65 -35.48
N ASP A 25 -22.17 -3.97 -34.58
CA ASP A 25 -22.90 -5.24 -34.64
C ASP A 25 -23.69 -5.30 -35.96
N THR A 26 -23.54 -6.40 -36.70
CA THR A 26 -24.10 -6.54 -38.04
C THR A 26 -25.23 -7.55 -38.07
N HIS A 27 -26.46 -7.06 -38.26
CA HIS A 27 -27.48 -7.88 -38.92
C HIS A 27 -27.21 -7.90 -40.43
N PRO A 28 -27.22 -9.07 -41.09
CA PRO A 28 -26.80 -9.19 -42.49
C PRO A 28 -27.96 -8.85 -43.45
N SER A 29 -28.06 -7.60 -43.92
CA SER A 29 -28.85 -7.28 -45.13
C SER A 29 -28.61 -5.91 -45.78
N THR A 30 -27.96 -4.94 -45.12
CA THR A 30 -27.69 -3.61 -45.70
C THR A 30 -26.22 -3.23 -45.62
N ALA A 31 -25.75 -2.44 -46.61
CA ALA A 31 -24.34 -2.09 -46.78
C ALA A 31 -23.68 -1.57 -45.49
N LEU A 32 -22.52 -2.14 -45.16
CA LEU A 32 -21.77 -1.80 -43.95
C LEU A 32 -21.48 -0.30 -43.87
N PRO A 33 -21.94 0.41 -42.81
CA PRO A 33 -21.42 1.74 -42.54
C PRO A 33 -19.92 1.63 -42.27
N ARG A 34 -19.12 2.51 -42.88
CA ARG A 34 -17.67 2.50 -42.70
C ARG A 34 -17.36 2.70 -41.20
N PRO A 35 -16.46 1.91 -40.59
CA PRO A 35 -16.12 2.11 -39.18
C PRO A 35 -15.51 3.50 -39.00
N HIS A 36 -16.19 4.35 -38.22
CA HIS A 36 -15.71 5.67 -37.86
C HIS A 36 -14.77 5.53 -36.66
N PRO A 37 -13.48 5.89 -36.77
CA PRO A 37 -12.56 5.84 -35.64
C PRO A 37 -12.97 6.87 -34.58
N LEU A 38 -13.15 6.40 -33.34
CA LEU A 38 -13.38 7.26 -32.19
C LEU A 38 -12.03 7.68 -31.61
N TYR A 39 -11.71 8.96 -31.70
CA TYR A 39 -10.49 9.53 -31.13
C TYR A 39 -10.77 10.11 -29.75
N LEU A 40 -10.27 9.44 -28.71
CA LEU A 40 -10.39 9.92 -27.33
C LEU A 40 -9.18 10.80 -26.97
N ARG A 41 -9.39 12.12 -26.87
CA ARG A 41 -8.39 13.10 -26.39
C ARG A 41 -8.90 13.70 -25.07
N ILE A 42 -8.23 13.39 -23.96
CA ILE A 42 -8.62 13.90 -22.65
C ILE A 42 -7.96 15.28 -22.44
N ARG A 43 -8.75 16.27 -22.00
CA ARG A 43 -8.30 17.65 -21.76
C ARG A 43 -7.60 17.76 -20.40
N SER A 44 -6.58 18.62 -20.32
CA SER A 44 -5.94 19.06 -19.07
C SER A 44 -5.75 20.59 -19.15
N PRO A 45 -5.87 21.36 -18.05
CA PRO A 45 -5.93 22.84 -18.11
C PRO A 45 -4.70 23.53 -18.71
N ASN A 46 -3.56 22.85 -18.84
CA ASN A 46 -2.30 23.46 -19.25
C ASN A 46 -2.13 23.67 -20.77
N PHE A 47 -3.11 23.31 -21.62
CA PHE A 47 -3.03 23.50 -23.08
C PHE A 47 -4.40 23.86 -23.72
N GLY A 48 -4.38 24.80 -24.67
CA GLY A 48 -5.56 25.45 -25.26
C GLY A 48 -6.40 24.65 -26.28
N SER A 49 -7.51 25.27 -26.72
CA SER A 49 -8.70 24.68 -27.39
C SER A 49 -8.74 24.74 -28.93
N ALA A 50 -9.53 23.86 -29.60
CA ALA A 50 -10.76 24.23 -30.35
C ALA A 50 -11.85 23.10 -30.47
N VAL A 51 -12.69 23.10 -31.53
CA VAL A 51 -13.90 22.24 -31.80
C VAL A 51 -14.03 21.93 -33.34
N ILE A 52 -14.94 21.09 -33.89
CA ILE A 52 -16.34 21.40 -34.34
C ILE A 52 -17.05 20.14 -34.98
N ASN A 53 -18.38 20.02 -34.81
CA ASN A 53 -19.50 19.31 -35.52
C ASN A 53 -19.39 17.98 -36.33
N ALA A 54 -20.48 17.20 -36.18
CA ALA A 54 -21.17 16.46 -37.26
C ALA A 54 -22.70 16.77 -37.20
N PRO A 55 -23.49 16.59 -38.30
CA PRO A 55 -24.85 17.13 -38.39
C PRO A 55 -25.95 16.31 -37.66
N SER A 56 -27.13 16.93 -37.55
CA SER A 56 -28.35 16.39 -36.95
C SER A 56 -28.83 15.06 -37.55
N LEU A 57 -29.31 14.16 -36.69
CA LEU A 57 -30.30 13.14 -37.03
C LEU A 57 -31.49 13.24 -36.06
N SER A 58 -32.70 13.25 -36.61
CA SER A 58 -33.94 13.54 -35.89
C SER A 58 -34.43 12.37 -35.04
N ALA A 59 -35.09 12.70 -33.92
CA ALA A 59 -35.59 11.75 -32.95
C ALA A 59 -36.79 10.93 -33.45
N LYS A 60 -36.96 9.72 -32.88
CA LYS A 60 -38.28 9.12 -32.63
C LYS A 60 -38.25 8.26 -31.37
N ARG A 61 -39.21 8.51 -30.47
CA ARG A 61 -39.38 7.82 -29.17
C ARG A 61 -39.95 6.41 -29.36
N LYS A 62 -39.63 5.51 -28.42
CA LYS A 62 -40.67 4.78 -27.66
C LYS A 62 -40.12 4.41 -26.27
N ALA A 63 -41.00 4.41 -25.27
CA ALA A 63 -40.67 4.20 -23.86
C ALA A 63 -41.33 2.93 -23.29
N GLU A 64 -41.12 2.71 -21.99
CA GLU A 64 -41.85 1.84 -21.03
C GLU A 64 -41.20 0.50 -20.64
N ALA A 65 -41.52 0.09 -19.38
CA ALA A 65 -41.04 -1.04 -18.58
C ALA A 65 -39.56 -0.93 -18.09
N LEU A 66 -39.24 -1.02 -16.79
CA LEU A 66 -40.03 -1.18 -15.54
C LEU A 66 -39.37 -0.35 -14.43
N GLY A 67 -40.14 0.09 -13.43
CA GLY A 67 -39.61 0.54 -12.16
C GLY A 67 -39.76 -0.56 -11.11
N GLU A 68 -38.81 -0.66 -10.18
CA GLU A 68 -39.01 -1.27 -8.87
C GLU A 68 -38.00 -0.65 -7.88
N GLU A 69 -38.39 -0.60 -6.60
CA GLU A 69 -37.84 0.32 -5.61
C GLU A 69 -36.64 -0.23 -4.84
N SER A 70 -35.72 0.65 -4.43
CA SER A 70 -34.82 0.38 -3.31
C SER A 70 -34.53 1.67 -2.52
N ASN A 71 -35.50 2.09 -1.71
CA ASN A 71 -35.29 3.11 -0.68
C ASN A 71 -34.55 2.49 0.51
N GLY A 72 -33.46 3.12 0.97
CA GLY A 72 -32.85 2.77 2.24
C GLY A 72 -31.33 2.94 2.32
N LEU A 73 -30.86 4.20 2.39
CA LEU A 73 -29.68 4.64 3.15
C LEU A 73 -29.45 6.13 2.87
N GLU A 74 -29.95 6.99 3.75
CA GLU A 74 -29.63 8.42 3.78
C GLU A 74 -28.80 8.78 5.02
N ASN A 75 -28.03 9.85 4.89
CA ASN A 75 -27.37 10.61 5.97
C ASN A 75 -26.13 9.98 6.63
N ALA A 76 -25.05 9.92 5.85
CA ALA A 76 -23.74 10.34 6.34
C ALA A 76 -23.51 11.81 5.93
N GLU A 77 -23.32 12.70 6.90
CA GLU A 77 -23.24 14.15 6.65
C GLU A 77 -22.13 14.53 5.65
N GLY A 78 -22.48 15.34 4.65
CA GLY A 78 -21.54 15.92 3.68
C GLY A 78 -21.39 15.19 2.34
N TYR A 79 -22.06 14.05 2.11
CA TYR A 79 -22.15 13.45 0.76
C TYR A 79 -23.51 13.75 0.12
N ILE A 80 -23.58 14.82 -0.68
CA ILE A 80 -24.75 15.04 -1.53
C ILE A 80 -24.70 14.03 -2.67
N ASN A 81 -25.73 13.18 -2.77
CA ASN A 81 -25.87 12.26 -3.90
C ASN A 81 -25.94 13.10 -5.20
N PRO A 82 -25.06 12.88 -6.20
CA PRO A 82 -25.12 13.63 -7.46
C PRO A 82 -26.51 13.60 -8.09
N LEU A 83 -27.23 12.48 -8.00
CA LEU A 83 -28.59 12.35 -8.54
C LEU A 83 -29.61 13.23 -7.80
N GLN A 84 -29.47 13.47 -6.49
CA GLN A 84 -30.33 14.44 -5.78
C GLN A 84 -30.02 15.87 -6.26
N LEU A 85 -28.75 16.23 -6.36
CA LEU A 85 -28.32 17.56 -6.82
C LEU A 85 -28.75 17.85 -8.27
N PHE A 86 -28.80 16.83 -9.13
CA PHE A 86 -29.39 16.94 -10.47
C PHE A 86 -30.92 17.06 -10.43
N ASN A 87 -31.61 16.17 -9.71
CA ASN A 87 -33.09 16.12 -9.66
C ASN A 87 -33.71 17.39 -9.06
N GLU A 88 -33.02 18.07 -8.14
CA GLU A 88 -33.48 19.34 -7.55
C GLU A 88 -33.33 20.55 -8.48
N GLN A 89 -32.46 20.50 -9.49
CA GLN A 89 -32.14 21.66 -10.33
C GLN A 89 -32.59 21.54 -11.80
N PHE A 90 -32.62 20.33 -12.38
CA PHE A 90 -32.86 20.15 -13.82
C PHE A 90 -33.62 18.85 -14.14
N PRO A 91 -34.95 18.88 -14.36
CA PRO A 91 -35.77 17.67 -14.32
C PRO A 91 -35.70 16.66 -15.49
N GLU A 92 -35.42 17.06 -16.74
CA GLU A 92 -35.73 16.20 -17.92
C GLU A 92 -34.71 16.15 -19.08
N ASP A 93 -33.55 16.81 -19.04
CA ASP A 93 -32.61 16.86 -20.19
C ASP A 93 -31.19 16.30 -19.91
N ASP A 94 -30.48 15.92 -20.98
CA ASP A 94 -29.06 15.52 -20.95
C ASP A 94 -28.20 16.73 -20.50
N HIS A 95 -27.52 16.63 -19.34
CA HIS A 95 -26.82 17.76 -18.72
C HIS A 95 -25.37 17.45 -18.33
N ALA A 96 -24.52 18.47 -18.42
CA ALA A 96 -23.09 18.40 -18.12
C ALA A 96 -22.72 19.48 -17.08
N ILE A 97 -22.45 19.08 -15.84
CA ILE A 97 -22.02 19.98 -14.77
C ILE A 97 -20.51 19.87 -14.59
N HIS A 98 -19.83 21.01 -14.70
CA HIS A 98 -18.42 21.15 -14.36
C HIS A 98 -18.27 21.50 -12.88
N GLN A 99 -17.87 20.52 -12.06
CA GLN A 99 -17.30 20.78 -10.73
C GLN A 99 -15.77 20.91 -10.87
N GLN A 100 -15.10 21.57 -9.90
CA GLN A 100 -13.70 22.01 -10.04
C GLN A 100 -12.67 20.93 -10.40
N SER A 101 -12.97 19.63 -10.21
CA SER A 101 -12.10 18.51 -10.61
C SER A 101 -12.80 17.37 -11.35
N GLU A 102 -14.12 17.47 -11.56
CA GLU A 102 -14.95 16.39 -12.13
C GLU A 102 -16.03 16.97 -13.04
N LEU A 103 -16.20 16.37 -14.22
CA LEU A 103 -17.31 16.62 -15.14
C LEU A 103 -18.36 15.53 -14.92
N LEU A 104 -19.51 15.92 -14.37
CA LEU A 104 -20.67 15.04 -14.20
C LEU A 104 -21.55 15.17 -15.45
N ILE A 105 -21.75 14.07 -16.17
CA ILE A 105 -22.69 13.99 -17.30
C ILE A 105 -23.87 13.14 -16.87
N LEU A 106 -25.05 13.74 -16.78
CA LEU A 106 -26.30 13.01 -16.69
C LEU A 106 -26.77 12.68 -18.11
N LYS A 107 -26.97 11.39 -18.41
CA LYS A 107 -27.51 10.93 -19.70
C LYS A 107 -28.37 9.69 -19.53
N ASN A 108 -29.61 9.74 -20.00
CA ASN A 108 -30.61 8.66 -19.85
C ASN A 108 -30.71 8.14 -18.39
N ASN A 109 -30.88 9.04 -17.42
CA ASN A 109 -30.91 8.76 -15.97
C ASN A 109 -29.66 8.06 -15.40
N LYS A 110 -28.54 8.05 -16.12
CA LYS A 110 -27.24 7.57 -15.63
C LYS A 110 -26.28 8.75 -15.45
N CYS A 111 -25.71 8.86 -14.25
CA CYS A 111 -24.64 9.82 -13.97
C CYS A 111 -23.28 9.21 -14.34
N PHE A 112 -22.53 9.87 -15.22
CA PHE A 112 -21.18 9.52 -15.62
C PHE A 112 -20.21 10.56 -15.06
N THR A 113 -19.27 10.13 -14.22
CA THR A 113 -18.25 11.00 -13.64
C THR A 113 -16.96 10.93 -14.45
N ILE A 114 -16.62 11.99 -15.17
CA ILE A 114 -15.36 12.15 -15.91
C ILE A 114 -14.40 12.99 -15.06
N ARG A 115 -13.40 12.34 -14.47
CA ARG A 115 -12.35 13.01 -13.69
C ARG A 115 -11.28 13.63 -14.60
N THR A 116 -10.74 14.78 -14.22
CA THR A 116 -9.61 15.39 -14.94
C THR A 116 -8.30 14.60 -14.74
N PRO A 117 -7.52 14.29 -15.80
CA PRO A 117 -6.25 13.56 -15.68
C PRO A 117 -5.17 14.24 -14.83
N SER A 118 -5.33 15.53 -14.52
CA SER A 118 -4.48 16.28 -13.61
C SER A 118 -4.55 15.79 -12.16
N ARG A 119 -5.57 15.01 -11.79
CA ARG A 119 -5.68 14.39 -10.46
C ARG A 119 -5.00 13.02 -10.50
N MET A 120 -3.85 12.89 -9.82
CA MET A 120 -3.35 11.56 -9.46
C MET A 120 -4.44 10.86 -8.64
N LEU A 121 -4.91 9.73 -9.14
CA LEU A 121 -5.71 8.81 -8.34
C LEU A 121 -4.77 7.99 -7.48
N ASP A 122 -5.06 7.92 -6.19
CA ASP A 122 -4.41 6.96 -5.32
C ASP A 122 -4.70 5.54 -5.79
N SER A 123 -3.70 4.66 -5.62
CA SER A 123 -3.93 3.22 -5.81
C SER A 123 -4.97 2.76 -4.79
N PRO A 124 -6.03 2.04 -5.19
CA PRO A 124 -6.95 1.45 -4.22
C PRO A 124 -6.22 0.45 -3.32
N HIS A 125 -5.19 -0.22 -3.83
CA HIS A 125 -4.48 -1.30 -3.15
C HIS A 125 -3.39 -0.78 -2.18
N LYS A 126 -3.84 -0.17 -1.09
CA LYS A 126 -3.01 0.35 0.01
C LYS A 126 -3.73 0.08 1.33
N PRO A 127 -3.01 0.11 2.48
CA PRO A 127 -3.64 0.22 3.78
C PRO A 127 -4.68 1.34 3.75
N LYS A 128 -5.89 1.01 4.19
CA LYS A 128 -7.08 1.85 4.05
C LYS A 128 -7.96 1.69 5.27
N ILE A 129 -8.66 2.76 5.60
CA ILE A 129 -9.55 2.83 6.75
C ILE A 129 -10.81 3.58 6.31
N GLN A 130 -11.99 3.18 6.79
CA GLN A 130 -13.18 3.97 6.48
C GLN A 130 -13.15 5.29 7.25
N LYS A 131 -13.85 6.31 6.76
CA LYS A 131 -13.95 7.59 7.46
C LYS A 131 -14.56 7.44 8.85
N VAL A 132 -15.52 6.52 9.02
CA VAL A 132 -16.18 6.25 10.31
C VAL A 132 -15.19 5.66 11.33
N ASP A 133 -14.38 4.68 10.93
CA ASP A 133 -13.37 4.08 11.81
C ASP A 133 -12.30 5.10 12.18
N LEU A 134 -11.80 5.86 11.20
CA LEU A 134 -10.80 6.91 11.42
C LEU A 134 -11.30 7.97 12.41
N GLN A 135 -12.56 8.42 12.29
CA GLN A 135 -13.16 9.36 13.23
C GLN A 135 -13.35 8.76 14.62
N SER A 136 -13.55 7.44 14.71
CA SER A 136 -13.70 6.71 15.98
C SER A 136 -12.37 6.50 16.71
N ILE A 137 -11.25 6.39 15.99
CA ILE A 137 -9.90 6.17 16.58
C ILE A 137 -9.04 7.42 16.70
N LYS A 138 -9.48 8.59 16.21
CA LYS A 138 -8.66 9.82 16.09
C LYS A 138 -8.05 10.34 17.39
N GLU A 139 -8.64 10.04 18.54
CA GLU A 139 -8.12 10.42 19.87
C GLU A 139 -6.96 9.53 20.33
N TYR A 140 -6.82 8.34 19.72
CA TYR A 140 -5.82 7.32 20.06
C TYR A 140 -4.75 7.16 18.97
N VAL A 141 -5.10 7.41 17.70
CA VAL A 141 -4.26 7.14 16.53
C VAL A 141 -4.22 8.35 15.60
N ILE A 142 -3.00 8.81 15.32
CA ILE A 142 -2.70 9.79 14.28
C ILE A 142 -2.18 9.03 13.06
N MET A 143 -2.82 9.20 11.90
CA MET A 143 -2.49 8.46 10.68
C MET A 143 -2.10 9.40 9.54
N ALA A 144 -1.01 9.05 8.86
CA ALA A 144 -0.61 9.66 7.60
C ALA A 144 -0.35 8.56 6.54
N THR A 145 -1.15 8.60 5.49
CA THR A 145 -1.00 7.82 4.25
C THR A 145 -1.27 8.76 3.08
N SER A 146 -1.21 8.27 1.84
CA SER A 146 -1.52 9.11 0.68
C SER A 146 -3.02 9.44 0.57
N GLY A 147 -3.89 8.49 0.93
CA GLY A 147 -5.35 8.65 0.88
C GLY A 147 -6.00 9.10 2.20
N THR A 148 -5.27 9.09 3.31
CA THR A 148 -5.78 9.42 4.65
C THR A 148 -4.75 10.27 5.42
N ARG A 149 -5.17 11.44 5.89
CA ARG A 149 -4.34 12.35 6.70
C ARG A 149 -5.16 12.81 7.91
N SER A 150 -4.67 12.55 9.13
CA SER A 150 -5.22 13.16 10.34
C SER A 150 -5.01 14.67 10.32
N GLU A 151 -5.98 15.42 10.85
CA GLU A 151 -5.92 16.88 10.91
C GLU A 151 -4.95 17.36 12.00
N ASN A 152 -4.32 18.52 11.78
CA ASN A 152 -3.53 19.27 12.77
C ASN A 152 -2.29 18.57 13.38
N VAL A 153 -1.66 17.60 12.68
CA VAL A 153 -0.41 16.98 13.15
C VAL A 153 0.71 17.04 12.10
N ASP A 154 1.34 18.21 12.02
CA ASP A 154 2.46 18.47 11.10
C ASP A 154 3.64 17.49 11.30
N SER A 155 3.92 17.04 12.53
CA SER A 155 5.06 16.15 12.81
C SER A 155 4.95 14.80 12.09
N VAL A 156 3.77 14.17 12.11
CA VAL A 156 3.52 12.87 11.48
C VAL A 156 3.39 13.01 9.96
N LEU A 157 2.82 14.11 9.47
CA LEU A 157 2.77 14.42 8.04
C LEU A 157 4.18 14.68 7.47
N ASN A 158 5.01 15.45 8.17
CA ASN A 158 6.40 15.67 7.80
C ASN A 158 7.24 14.39 7.86
N GLU A 159 6.99 13.48 8.81
CA GLU A 159 7.63 12.16 8.84
C GLU A 159 7.20 11.29 7.64
N TYR A 160 5.92 11.29 7.28
CA TYR A 160 5.39 10.57 6.12
C TYR A 160 5.94 11.09 4.78
N ASP A 161 5.85 12.40 4.54
CA ASP A 161 6.33 13.02 3.29
C ASP A 161 7.87 12.84 3.16
N ARG A 162 8.60 12.93 4.29
CA ARG A 162 10.03 12.58 4.37
C ARG A 162 10.28 11.11 4.01
N TYR A 163 9.46 10.16 4.46
CA TYR A 163 9.63 8.75 4.09
C TYR A 163 9.38 8.52 2.59
N LEU A 164 8.39 9.19 1.98
CA LEU A 164 8.17 9.13 0.53
C LEU A 164 9.40 9.63 -0.25
N GLU A 165 9.97 10.78 0.16
CA GLU A 165 11.18 11.30 -0.48
C GLU A 165 12.38 10.35 -0.35
N GLN A 166 12.58 9.76 0.82
CA GLN A 166 13.69 8.85 1.08
C GLN A 166 13.55 7.55 0.28
N GLN A 167 12.34 6.99 0.24
CA GLN A 167 12.04 5.81 -0.56
C GLN A 167 12.18 6.09 -2.06
N ALA A 168 11.76 7.27 -2.55
CA ALA A 168 11.95 7.67 -3.94
C ALA A 168 13.45 7.64 -4.33
N LYS A 169 14.32 8.13 -3.43
CA LYS A 169 15.77 8.23 -3.56
C LYS A 169 16.55 6.93 -3.20
N ASN A 170 15.87 5.83 -2.83
CA ASN A 170 16.51 4.59 -2.33
C ASN A 170 17.51 4.84 -1.17
N LYS A 171 17.15 5.72 -0.23
CA LYS A 171 18.08 6.19 0.80
C LYS A 171 18.61 5.06 1.67
N SER A 172 17.78 4.10 2.08
CA SER A 172 18.24 3.01 2.95
C SER A 172 19.22 2.06 2.25
N LEU A 173 19.06 1.81 0.94
CA LEU A 173 20.07 1.09 0.16
C LEU A 173 21.38 1.89 0.03
N HIS A 174 21.31 3.22 -0.13
CA HIS A 174 22.50 4.07 -0.15
C HIS A 174 23.22 4.21 1.21
N LEU A 175 22.56 3.87 2.32
CA LEU A 175 23.21 3.77 3.64
C LEU A 175 24.01 2.48 3.82
N LEU A 176 23.96 1.55 2.86
CA LEU A 176 24.69 0.28 2.88
C LEU A 176 25.74 0.28 1.73
N PRO A 177 27.03 0.57 2.01
CA PRO A 177 28.07 0.66 0.97
C PRO A 177 28.10 -0.54 0.00
N GLY A 178 28.16 -0.21 -1.30
CA GLY A 178 28.24 -1.17 -2.41
C GLY A 178 26.92 -1.89 -2.76
N ILE A 179 25.85 -1.75 -1.98
CA ILE A 179 24.59 -2.49 -2.20
C ILE A 179 23.87 -2.08 -3.48
N MET A 180 23.86 -0.80 -3.84
CA MET A 180 23.16 -0.31 -5.04
C MET A 180 23.81 -0.83 -6.33
N GLU A 181 25.14 -0.81 -6.38
CA GLU A 181 25.94 -1.36 -7.46
C GLU A 181 25.76 -2.87 -7.55
N PHE A 182 25.77 -3.56 -6.40
CA PHE A 182 25.57 -5.00 -6.29
C PHE A 182 24.17 -5.42 -6.77
N ILE A 183 23.09 -4.77 -6.32
CA ILE A 183 21.72 -5.04 -6.82
C ILE A 183 21.63 -4.81 -8.32
N THR A 184 22.20 -3.71 -8.82
CA THR A 184 22.20 -3.38 -10.25
C THR A 184 22.93 -4.45 -11.07
N GLN A 185 24.07 -4.95 -10.56
CA GLN A 185 24.79 -6.06 -11.15
C GLN A 185 23.95 -7.35 -11.15
N LEU A 186 23.39 -7.76 -10.01
CA LEU A 186 22.59 -8.99 -9.92
C LEU A 186 21.40 -8.95 -10.87
N LEU A 187 20.63 -7.87 -10.88
CA LEU A 187 19.42 -7.74 -11.73
C LEU A 187 19.76 -7.63 -13.24
N SER A 188 21.03 -7.41 -13.61
CA SER A 188 21.48 -7.44 -15.00
C SER A 188 21.66 -8.86 -15.56
N PHE A 189 21.79 -9.89 -14.72
CA PHE A 189 22.09 -11.25 -15.14
C PHE A 189 20.92 -11.96 -15.85
N GLU A 190 21.28 -12.97 -16.66
CA GLU A 190 20.35 -13.79 -17.43
C GLU A 190 19.71 -14.89 -16.59
N PHE A 191 18.50 -15.33 -16.99
CA PHE A 191 17.68 -16.27 -16.21
C PHE A 191 18.30 -17.67 -16.04
N LYS A 192 18.97 -18.16 -17.09
CA LYS A 192 19.32 -19.59 -17.23
C LYS A 192 20.21 -20.09 -16.09
N ASP A 193 21.29 -19.36 -15.80
CA ASP A 193 22.35 -19.76 -14.88
C ASP A 193 22.37 -18.83 -13.63
N PHE A 194 21.22 -18.20 -13.34
CA PHE A 194 21.09 -17.12 -12.38
C PHE A 194 21.48 -17.48 -10.93
N PRO A 195 21.00 -18.59 -10.33
CA PRO A 195 21.34 -18.92 -8.93
C PRO A 195 22.85 -19.08 -8.72
N GLU A 196 23.54 -19.80 -9.61
CA GLU A 196 25.00 -19.97 -9.53
C GLU A 196 25.73 -18.62 -9.64
N THR A 197 25.27 -17.76 -10.56
CA THR A 197 25.87 -16.44 -10.79
C THR A 197 25.67 -15.51 -9.58
N ILE A 198 24.49 -15.45 -8.97
CA ILE A 198 24.28 -14.59 -7.78
C ILE A 198 25.06 -15.09 -6.56
N TRP A 199 25.20 -16.40 -6.37
CA TRP A 199 25.94 -16.94 -5.23
C TRP A 199 27.45 -16.71 -5.35
N THR A 200 28.01 -16.82 -6.56
CA THR A 200 29.44 -16.54 -6.84
C THR A 200 29.79 -15.05 -6.86
N THR A 201 28.85 -14.16 -7.22
CA THR A 201 29.09 -12.70 -7.27
C THR A 201 29.39 -12.14 -5.88
N GLN A 202 30.47 -11.37 -5.75
CA GLN A 202 30.89 -10.76 -4.48
C GLN A 202 30.45 -9.30 -4.36
N LEU A 203 30.12 -8.88 -3.13
CA LEU A 203 29.97 -7.47 -2.79
C LEU A 203 31.35 -6.82 -2.77
N LYS A 204 31.50 -5.66 -3.41
CA LYS A 204 32.73 -4.85 -3.37
C LYS A 204 32.58 -3.77 -2.30
N ASP A 205 33.66 -3.53 -1.55
CA ASP A 205 33.82 -2.39 -0.64
C ASP A 205 32.69 -2.20 0.39
N GLY A 206 32.03 -3.29 0.77
CA GLY A 206 30.90 -3.31 1.70
C GLY A 206 31.31 -3.46 3.17
N THR A 207 30.48 -2.95 4.08
CA THR A 207 30.60 -3.23 5.52
C THR A 207 30.14 -4.66 5.86
N GLU A 208 30.27 -5.07 7.12
CA GLU A 208 29.67 -6.31 7.61
C GLU A 208 28.15 -6.33 7.35
N GLU A 209 27.46 -5.22 7.56
CA GLU A 209 26.01 -5.15 7.44
C GLU A 209 25.55 -5.04 5.99
N SER A 210 26.37 -4.41 5.14
CA SER A 210 26.19 -4.51 3.69
C SER A 210 26.38 -5.96 3.23
N SER A 211 27.33 -6.69 3.80
CA SER A 211 27.55 -8.12 3.50
C SER A 211 26.37 -9.00 3.98
N MET A 212 25.80 -8.71 5.15
CA MET A 212 24.54 -9.32 5.62
C MET A 212 23.40 -9.02 4.65
N PHE A 213 23.21 -7.77 4.24
CA PHE A 213 22.12 -7.39 3.36
C PHE A 213 22.25 -7.96 1.94
N ALA A 214 23.47 -8.01 1.39
CA ALA A 214 23.78 -8.71 0.15
C ALA A 214 23.39 -10.20 0.22
N LYS A 215 23.59 -10.85 1.36
CA LYS A 215 23.16 -12.25 1.58
C LYS A 215 21.63 -12.40 1.64
N ILE A 216 20.91 -11.44 2.21
CA ILE A 216 19.43 -11.40 2.20
C ILE A 216 18.91 -11.24 0.77
N ILE A 217 19.52 -10.36 -0.02
CA ILE A 217 19.23 -10.19 -1.45
C ILE A 217 19.45 -11.51 -2.21
N LYS A 218 20.60 -12.19 -2.01
CA LYS A 218 20.89 -13.48 -2.66
C LYS A 218 19.83 -14.55 -2.36
N TYR A 219 19.43 -14.72 -1.09
CA TYR A 219 18.34 -15.65 -0.76
C TYR A 219 17.02 -15.26 -1.42
N THR A 220 16.62 -13.99 -1.32
CA THR A 220 15.36 -13.50 -1.90
C THR A 220 15.30 -13.69 -3.42
N LEU A 221 16.40 -13.39 -4.12
CA LEU A 221 16.49 -13.56 -5.57
C LEU A 221 16.63 -15.03 -6.00
N THR A 222 17.15 -15.92 -5.14
CA THR A 222 17.15 -17.37 -5.38
C THR A 222 15.72 -17.91 -5.36
N ASP A 223 14.94 -17.57 -4.33
CA ASP A 223 13.55 -18.04 -4.19
C ASP A 223 12.65 -17.42 -5.28
N PHE A 224 12.88 -16.16 -5.65
CA PHE A 224 12.24 -15.53 -6.81
C PHE A 224 12.52 -16.23 -8.15
N HIS A 225 13.77 -16.67 -8.37
CA HIS A 225 14.12 -17.46 -9.56
C HIS A 225 13.37 -18.79 -9.58
N CYS A 226 13.31 -19.47 -8.42
CA CYS A 226 12.53 -20.69 -8.25
C CYS A 226 11.04 -20.46 -8.55
N HIS A 227 10.45 -19.39 -8.02
CA HIS A 227 9.06 -19.00 -8.31
C HIS A 227 8.83 -18.75 -9.81
N CYS A 228 9.78 -18.12 -10.51
CA CYS A 228 9.72 -17.90 -11.96
C CYS A 228 9.79 -19.19 -12.81
N LEU A 229 10.17 -20.34 -12.23
CA LEU A 229 10.09 -21.66 -12.90
C LEU A 229 8.70 -22.30 -12.78
N ALA A 230 7.83 -21.80 -11.89
CA ALA A 230 6.50 -22.38 -11.68
C ALA A 230 5.59 -22.16 -12.90
N PRO A 231 4.71 -23.12 -13.25
CA PRO A 231 3.67 -22.90 -14.23
C PRO A 231 2.77 -21.72 -13.86
N SER A 232 2.18 -21.06 -14.87
CA SER A 232 1.34 -19.85 -14.69
C SER A 232 0.02 -20.05 -13.92
N THR A 233 -0.18 -21.20 -13.29
CA THR A 233 -1.30 -21.50 -12.39
C THR A 233 -1.09 -20.82 -11.04
N VAL A 234 -1.25 -19.50 -11.03
CA VAL A 234 -1.20 -18.70 -9.81
C VAL A 234 -2.40 -19.07 -8.92
N SER A 235 -2.11 -19.62 -7.74
CA SER A 235 -3.11 -19.75 -6.67
C SER A 235 -3.66 -18.36 -6.35
N THR A 236 -4.99 -18.21 -6.39
CA THR A 236 -5.65 -16.96 -6.01
C THR A 236 -5.67 -16.72 -4.50
N HIS A 237 -5.26 -17.71 -3.70
CA HIS A 237 -5.26 -17.61 -2.24
C HIS A 237 -4.11 -16.71 -1.73
N GLU A 238 -4.47 -15.70 -0.94
CA GLU A 238 -3.55 -14.71 -0.35
C GLU A 238 -2.33 -15.35 0.36
N ARG A 239 -2.56 -16.36 1.21
CA ARG A 239 -1.51 -17.11 1.90
C ARG A 239 -0.50 -17.80 0.98
N THR A 240 -0.89 -18.24 -0.23
CA THR A 240 0.09 -18.79 -1.19
C THR A 240 1.03 -17.68 -1.66
N ALA A 241 0.49 -16.52 -2.02
CA ALA A 241 1.29 -15.35 -2.39
C ALA A 241 2.20 -14.89 -1.24
N PHE A 242 1.69 -14.84 -0.02
CA PHE A 242 2.47 -14.51 1.17
C PHE A 242 3.65 -15.47 1.40
N VAL A 243 3.40 -16.79 1.32
CA VAL A 243 4.42 -17.83 1.52
C VAL A 243 5.45 -17.87 0.39
N ASP A 244 5.06 -17.64 -0.85
CA ASP A 244 5.97 -17.69 -2.00
C ASP A 244 6.78 -16.39 -2.17
N LEU A 245 6.20 -15.23 -1.86
CA LEU A 245 6.76 -13.92 -2.22
C LEU A 245 7.34 -13.14 -1.03
N ILE A 246 6.73 -13.25 0.15
CA ILE A 246 7.09 -12.42 1.33
C ILE A 246 7.97 -13.21 2.30
N VAL A 247 7.50 -14.40 2.72
CA VAL A 247 8.15 -15.26 3.72
C VAL A 247 9.65 -15.53 3.44
N PRO A 248 10.11 -15.83 2.21
CA PRO A 248 11.53 -16.03 1.91
C PRO A 248 12.42 -14.90 2.39
N SER A 249 12.02 -13.67 2.07
CA SER A 249 12.82 -12.47 2.33
C SER A 249 12.85 -12.10 3.82
N PHE A 250 11.73 -12.26 4.54
CA PHE A 250 11.65 -12.04 5.99
C PHE A 250 12.35 -13.15 6.78
N ARG A 251 12.27 -14.41 6.32
CA ARG A 251 13.06 -15.53 6.84
C ARG A 251 14.56 -15.27 6.65
N ALA A 252 14.98 -14.79 5.48
CA ALA A 252 16.37 -14.43 5.22
C ALA A 252 16.84 -13.27 6.12
N LEU A 253 16.05 -12.19 6.23
CA LEU A 253 16.31 -11.06 7.14
C LEU A 253 16.53 -11.54 8.57
N ALA A 254 15.59 -12.33 9.12
CA ALA A 254 15.66 -12.86 10.48
C ALA A 254 16.87 -13.79 10.69
N LYS A 255 17.14 -14.72 9.77
CA LYS A 255 18.22 -15.72 9.93
C LYS A 255 19.62 -15.16 9.65
N VAL A 256 19.76 -14.14 8.81
CA VAL A 256 21.05 -13.52 8.49
C VAL A 256 21.44 -12.45 9.52
N THR A 257 20.50 -11.59 9.93
CA THR A 257 20.81 -10.49 10.88
C THR A 257 20.70 -10.94 12.34
N GLY A 258 19.82 -11.90 12.64
CA GLY A 258 19.51 -12.30 14.00
C GLY A 258 18.77 -11.25 14.85
N LEU A 259 18.27 -10.16 14.27
CA LEU A 259 17.57 -9.08 14.99
C LEU A 259 16.21 -9.55 15.54
N VAL A 260 15.49 -10.35 14.74
CA VAL A 260 14.18 -10.90 15.08
C VAL A 260 14.12 -12.43 14.91
N GLU A 261 13.31 -13.09 15.73
CA GLU A 261 12.81 -14.44 15.46
C GLU A 261 11.52 -14.30 14.63
N PHE A 262 11.49 -14.90 13.43
CA PHE A 262 10.35 -14.79 12.50
C PHE A 262 9.51 -16.08 12.45
N TYR A 263 8.20 -15.92 12.55
CA TYR A 263 7.17 -16.97 12.59
C TYR A 263 6.07 -16.70 11.56
N TRP A 264 5.51 -17.77 11.00
CA TRP A 264 4.38 -17.77 10.05
C TRP A 264 3.77 -19.19 10.03
N CYS A 265 2.51 -19.40 9.60
CA CYS A 265 1.43 -18.41 9.46
C CYS A 265 0.52 -18.43 10.71
N GLU A 266 -0.43 -17.49 10.81
CA GLU A 266 -1.46 -17.46 11.86
C GLU A 266 -0.88 -17.52 13.29
N LYS A 267 0.14 -16.71 13.56
CA LYS A 267 0.82 -16.72 14.85
C LYS A 267 0.08 -15.84 15.87
N GLU A 268 -0.41 -16.48 16.94
CA GLU A 268 -1.03 -15.83 18.09
C GLU A 268 -0.11 -14.79 18.77
N LEU A 269 -0.62 -13.59 19.02
CA LEU A 269 0.07 -12.53 19.75
C LEU A 269 -0.02 -12.70 21.27
N ILE A 270 1.14 -12.73 21.91
CA ILE A 270 1.33 -12.83 23.36
C ILE A 270 0.96 -11.49 24.03
N SER A 271 1.26 -10.35 23.39
CA SER A 271 0.85 -9.02 23.89
C SER A 271 -0.67 -8.91 24.05
N SER A 272 -1.45 -9.53 23.15
CA SER A 272 -2.92 -9.57 23.26
C SER A 272 -3.40 -10.32 24.50
N LYS A 273 -2.70 -11.38 24.93
CA LYS A 273 -2.95 -12.00 26.25
C LYS A 273 -2.55 -11.06 27.36
N PHE A 274 -1.33 -10.55 27.29
CA PHE A 274 -0.70 -9.81 28.39
C PHE A 274 -1.49 -8.57 28.81
N VAL A 275 -1.90 -7.73 27.85
CA VAL A 275 -2.62 -6.48 28.12
C VAL A 275 -3.96 -6.74 28.81
N HIS A 276 -4.71 -7.74 28.34
CA HIS A 276 -6.07 -8.06 28.84
C HIS A 276 -6.11 -8.97 30.08
N LEU A 277 -4.96 -9.41 30.61
CA LEU A 277 -4.89 -10.28 31.78
C LEU A 277 -5.60 -9.67 32.99
N LYS A 278 -5.34 -8.40 33.30
CA LYS A 278 -5.93 -7.73 34.46
C LYS A 278 -7.44 -7.54 34.31
N ASP A 279 -7.87 -7.11 33.12
CA ASP A 279 -9.28 -6.84 32.82
C ASP A 279 -10.13 -8.11 32.79
N SER A 280 -9.50 -9.26 32.56
CA SER A 280 -10.13 -10.59 32.56
C SER A 280 -10.05 -11.31 33.91
N ASP A 281 -9.70 -10.61 35.00
CA ASP A 281 -9.41 -11.19 36.33
C ASP A 281 -8.46 -12.39 36.25
N TYR A 282 -7.39 -12.24 35.46
CA TYR A 282 -6.36 -13.23 35.17
C TYR A 282 -6.86 -14.55 34.54
N ASN A 283 -8.15 -14.64 34.18
CA ASN A 283 -8.72 -15.80 33.50
C ASN A 283 -8.43 -15.76 32.00
N VAL A 284 -7.33 -16.42 31.61
CA VAL A 284 -6.86 -16.52 30.22
C VAL A 284 -7.91 -17.06 29.24
N LYS A 285 -8.90 -17.86 29.71
CA LYS A 285 -9.97 -18.38 28.84
C LYS A 285 -10.94 -17.30 28.35
N ASN A 286 -11.01 -16.17 29.05
CA ASN A 286 -11.87 -15.05 28.68
C ASN A 286 -11.18 -14.07 27.71
N ILE A 287 -9.86 -14.22 27.48
CA ILE A 287 -9.09 -13.32 26.63
C ILE A 287 -9.16 -13.79 25.18
N THR A 288 -9.76 -12.97 24.32
CA THR A 288 -9.70 -13.18 22.87
C THR A 288 -8.33 -12.78 22.35
N THR A 289 -7.64 -13.69 21.66
CA THR A 289 -6.37 -13.40 20.99
C THR A 289 -6.54 -13.12 19.51
N LYS A 290 -5.58 -12.38 18.97
CA LYS A 290 -5.42 -12.13 17.54
C LYS A 290 -4.23 -12.96 17.04
N ASN A 291 -4.40 -13.58 15.88
CA ASN A 291 -3.33 -14.14 15.10
C ASN A 291 -2.89 -13.13 14.04
N ILE A 292 -1.62 -13.16 13.67
CA ILE A 292 -1.04 -12.37 12.58
C ILE A 292 -0.36 -13.33 11.58
N ASP A 293 -0.45 -13.08 10.27
CA ASP A 293 0.13 -13.95 9.23
C ASP A 293 1.66 -14.09 9.35
N GLY A 294 2.37 -12.99 9.61
CA GLY A 294 3.81 -12.98 9.85
C GLY A 294 4.17 -12.22 11.12
N LEU A 295 4.87 -12.87 12.04
CA LEU A 295 5.31 -12.27 13.31
C LEU A 295 6.83 -12.30 13.43
N GLY A 296 7.45 -11.13 13.56
CA GLY A 296 8.84 -10.98 14.00
C GLY A 296 8.91 -10.51 15.45
N THR A 297 9.48 -11.32 16.34
CA THR A 297 9.73 -10.93 17.73
C THR A 297 11.19 -10.54 17.93
N ALA A 298 11.47 -9.43 18.62
CA ALA A 298 12.82 -9.02 18.97
C ALA A 298 13.58 -10.16 19.67
N ARG A 299 14.80 -10.46 19.19
CA ARG A 299 15.63 -11.54 19.75
C ARG A 299 16.45 -11.09 20.95
N LEU A 300 16.78 -9.79 21.02
CA LEU A 300 17.63 -9.20 22.05
C LEU A 300 16.84 -8.24 22.95
N GLY A 301 17.20 -8.22 24.23
CA GLY A 301 16.58 -7.39 25.26
C GLY A 301 15.84 -8.22 26.31
N ARG A 302 15.29 -7.54 27.32
CA ARG A 302 14.56 -8.17 28.43
C ARG A 302 13.19 -8.78 28.04
N THR A 303 12.68 -8.46 26.85
CA THR A 303 11.37 -8.86 26.34
C THR A 303 11.47 -9.46 24.95
N LYS A 304 10.56 -10.38 24.61
CA LYS A 304 10.31 -10.79 23.22
C LYS A 304 9.27 -9.86 22.59
N MET A 305 9.64 -8.58 22.41
CA MET A 305 8.75 -7.57 21.84
C MET A 305 8.25 -8.02 20.45
N GLU A 306 6.94 -7.97 20.25
CA GLU A 306 6.29 -8.30 18.97
C GLU A 306 6.41 -7.09 18.03
N GLU A 307 7.52 -7.04 17.30
CA GLU A 307 8.07 -5.83 16.67
C GLU A 307 7.81 -5.73 15.17
N VAL A 308 7.67 -6.86 14.47
CA VAL A 308 7.26 -6.89 13.06
C VAL A 308 5.94 -7.64 12.95
N LEU A 309 4.91 -6.99 12.44
CA LEU A 309 3.58 -7.55 12.24
C LEU A 309 3.26 -7.54 10.74
N ILE A 310 2.82 -8.65 10.16
CA ILE A 310 2.49 -8.76 8.75
C ILE A 310 1.13 -9.38 8.56
N GLU A 311 0.24 -8.70 7.83
CA GLU A 311 -1.06 -9.23 7.38
C GLU A 311 -1.09 -9.33 5.86
N SER A 312 -1.76 -10.37 5.31
CA SER A 312 -1.91 -10.59 3.87
C SER A 312 -3.37 -10.70 3.45
N SER A 313 -4.02 -9.56 3.24
CA SER A 313 -5.47 -9.45 3.01
C SER A 313 -5.94 -9.69 1.56
N SER A 314 -5.07 -10.10 0.63
CA SER A 314 -5.44 -10.23 -0.79
C SER A 314 -4.55 -11.18 -1.59
N GLY A 315 -5.13 -11.78 -2.63
CA GLY A 315 -4.40 -12.55 -3.64
C GLY A 315 -3.72 -11.67 -4.70
N ILE A 316 -3.01 -12.31 -5.64
CA ILE A 316 -2.19 -11.64 -6.68
C ILE A 316 -3.02 -10.91 -7.77
N SER A 317 -4.35 -11.13 -7.83
CA SER A 317 -5.18 -10.72 -8.99
C SER A 317 -6.47 -9.97 -8.68
N GLN A 318 -6.85 -9.88 -7.40
CA GLN A 318 -7.97 -9.05 -6.96
C GLN A 318 -7.90 -8.77 -5.45
N GLU A 319 -8.08 -7.51 -5.10
CA GLU A 319 -8.17 -7.03 -3.72
C GLU A 319 -9.49 -7.42 -3.04
N ASN A 320 -9.38 -8.02 -1.85
CA ASN A 320 -10.49 -8.20 -0.93
C ASN A 320 -10.60 -6.96 -0.02
N VAL A 321 -11.38 -5.96 -0.48
CA VAL A 321 -11.48 -4.65 0.20
C VAL A 321 -11.98 -4.76 1.65
N PRO A 322 -13.01 -5.56 2.00
CA PRO A 322 -13.39 -5.81 3.39
C PRO A 322 -12.24 -6.33 4.27
N HIS A 323 -11.56 -7.41 3.86
CA HIS A 323 -10.41 -7.94 4.63
C HIS A 323 -9.29 -6.90 4.75
N THR A 324 -9.04 -6.11 3.71
CA THR A 324 -8.02 -5.06 3.73
C THR A 324 -8.33 -3.96 4.75
N LEU A 325 -9.62 -3.62 4.94
CA LEU A 325 -10.04 -2.68 5.99
C LEU A 325 -9.84 -3.30 7.39
N ASP A 326 -10.34 -4.53 7.58
CA ASP A 326 -10.26 -5.24 8.87
C ASP A 326 -8.81 -5.44 9.31
N ASP A 327 -7.93 -5.88 8.42
CA ASP A 327 -6.51 -6.09 8.72
C ASP A 327 -5.73 -4.78 8.94
N THR A 328 -6.16 -3.66 8.34
CA THR A 328 -5.60 -2.33 8.68
C THR A 328 -5.89 -1.99 10.14
N ILE A 329 -7.12 -2.23 10.61
CA ILE A 329 -7.53 -2.00 12.01
C ILE A 329 -6.83 -2.99 12.95
N LYS A 330 -6.73 -4.27 12.55
CA LYS A 330 -6.02 -5.34 13.27
C LYS A 330 -4.54 -5.00 13.48
N LEU A 331 -3.84 -4.49 12.47
CA LEU A 331 -2.45 -4.05 12.59
C LEU A 331 -2.29 -2.88 13.58
N LEU A 332 -3.23 -1.93 13.61
CA LEU A 332 -3.25 -0.86 14.61
C LEU A 332 -3.48 -1.42 16.03
N GLU A 333 -4.53 -2.23 16.22
CA GLU A 333 -4.84 -2.87 17.51
C GLU A 333 -3.64 -3.66 18.07
N CYS A 334 -3.05 -4.49 17.22
CA CYS A 334 -1.94 -5.36 17.59
C CYS A 334 -0.64 -4.59 17.85
N SER A 335 -0.32 -3.57 17.06
CA SER A 335 0.89 -2.74 17.29
C SER A 335 0.78 -1.90 18.58
N THR A 336 -0.40 -1.35 18.89
CA THR A 336 -0.65 -0.71 20.19
C THR A 336 -0.46 -1.70 21.33
N LYS A 337 -0.98 -2.93 21.23
CA LYS A 337 -0.79 -3.97 22.26
C LYS A 337 0.67 -4.36 22.45
N SER A 338 1.44 -4.51 21.37
CA SER A 338 2.89 -4.73 21.46
C SER A 338 3.61 -3.63 22.25
N LEU A 339 3.29 -2.36 21.97
CA LEU A 339 3.87 -1.20 22.66
C LEU A 339 3.45 -1.12 24.14
N LEU A 340 2.18 -1.37 24.46
CA LEU A 340 1.68 -1.41 25.84
C LEU A 340 2.32 -2.55 26.65
N SER A 341 2.49 -3.73 26.04
CA SER A 341 3.23 -4.85 26.63
C SER A 341 4.68 -4.46 26.93
N GLU A 342 5.34 -3.74 26.03
CA GLU A 342 6.73 -3.29 26.19
C GLU A 342 6.89 -2.23 27.30
N ALA A 343 5.98 -1.24 27.34
CA ALA A 343 5.88 -0.23 28.38
C ALA A 343 5.71 -0.85 29.78
N SER A 344 4.87 -1.89 29.88
CA SER A 344 4.58 -2.58 31.14
C SER A 344 5.80 -3.23 31.80
N VAL A 345 6.82 -3.59 31.02
CA VAL A 345 8.06 -4.23 31.52
C VAL A 345 9.13 -3.19 31.84
N ARG A 346 9.12 -2.03 31.19
CA ARG A 346 10.14 -0.96 31.32
C ARG A 346 9.62 0.27 32.05
N LYS A 347 8.75 0.08 33.04
CA LYS A 347 8.10 1.12 33.85
C LYS A 347 9.05 2.23 34.34
N GLU A 348 10.30 1.90 34.66
CA GLU A 348 11.29 2.86 35.18
C GLU A 348 12.23 3.44 34.11
N ALA A 349 12.06 3.14 32.81
CA ALA A 349 12.80 3.77 31.72
C ALA A 349 12.26 5.16 31.40
N SER A 350 13.00 5.96 30.61
CA SER A 350 12.55 7.28 30.18
C SER A 350 11.34 7.19 29.24
N PHE A 351 10.31 7.99 29.49
CA PHE A 351 9.20 8.15 28.56
C PHE A 351 9.65 8.78 27.23
N GLU A 352 10.66 9.64 27.24
CA GLU A 352 11.26 10.23 26.01
C GLU A 352 12.05 9.21 25.18
N SER A 353 12.59 8.16 25.82
CA SER A 353 13.14 7.00 25.11
C SER A 353 12.01 6.12 24.58
N PHE A 354 10.96 5.85 25.37
CA PHE A 354 9.83 5.02 24.94
C PHE A 354 9.07 5.58 23.74
N LYS A 355 8.85 6.91 23.65
CA LYS A 355 8.21 7.55 22.47
C LYS A 355 8.95 7.33 21.14
N LYS A 356 10.19 6.82 21.16
CA LYS A 356 10.98 6.49 19.96
C LYS A 356 10.84 5.03 19.55
N MET A 357 10.21 4.18 20.38
CA MET A 357 9.93 2.78 20.05
C MET A 357 8.97 2.68 18.87
N LYS A 358 9.20 1.71 18.00
CA LYS A 358 8.41 1.46 16.78
C LYS A 358 8.00 -0.01 16.72
N VAL A 359 6.83 -0.26 16.13
CA VAL A 359 6.39 -1.58 15.66
C VAL A 359 6.21 -1.46 14.15
N TYR A 360 6.90 -2.30 13.40
CA TYR A 360 6.91 -2.28 11.95
C TYR A 360 5.76 -3.13 11.42
N CYS A 361 4.67 -2.47 11.02
CA CYS A 361 3.54 -3.12 10.38
C CYS A 361 3.76 -3.20 8.87
N LEU A 362 3.59 -4.39 8.30
CA LEU A 362 3.58 -4.64 6.87
C LEU A 362 2.20 -5.15 6.47
N HIS A 363 1.67 -4.62 5.37
CA HIS A 363 0.35 -4.99 4.88
C HIS A 363 0.45 -5.42 3.43
N HIS A 364 0.36 -6.72 3.20
CA HIS A 364 0.37 -7.34 1.88
C HIS A 364 -1.05 -7.30 1.29
N VAL A 365 -1.41 -6.10 0.85
CA VAL A 365 -2.54 -5.82 -0.06
C VAL A 365 -2.10 -6.14 -1.50
N GLU A 366 -3.01 -6.04 -2.48
CA GLU A 366 -2.75 -6.06 -3.94
C GLU A 366 -1.89 -4.87 -4.46
N VAL A 367 -0.83 -4.54 -3.72
CA VAL A 367 0.32 -3.69 -4.09
C VAL A 367 0.12 -2.16 -4.12
N ARG A 368 0.86 -1.43 -3.25
CA ARG A 368 1.80 -0.32 -3.60
C ARG A 368 2.40 0.43 -2.40
N SER A 369 3.34 -0.24 -1.71
CA SER A 369 4.53 0.42 -1.11
C SER A 369 5.81 -0.02 -1.83
N ALA A 370 5.89 -1.30 -2.19
CA ALA A 370 6.78 -1.85 -3.22
C ALA A 370 6.01 -2.91 -4.02
N VAL A 371 6.37 -3.13 -5.28
CA VAL A 371 5.84 -4.24 -6.08
C VAL A 371 6.76 -5.44 -5.91
N VAL A 372 6.22 -6.58 -5.45
CA VAL A 372 6.96 -7.85 -5.49
C VAL A 372 6.72 -8.46 -6.87
N PRO A 373 7.74 -8.57 -7.73
CA PRO A 373 7.56 -9.10 -9.08
C PRO A 373 7.30 -10.59 -9.01
N THR A 374 6.37 -11.07 -9.84
CA THR A 374 6.08 -12.52 -10.00
C THR A 374 6.69 -13.08 -11.28
N ARG A 375 7.26 -12.22 -12.14
CA ARG A 375 7.82 -12.59 -13.45
C ARG A 375 9.24 -12.07 -13.63
N TRP A 376 10.04 -12.82 -14.37
CA TRP A 376 11.45 -12.50 -14.60
C TRP A 376 11.72 -11.13 -15.25
N ASN A 377 10.84 -10.69 -16.15
CA ASN A 377 10.92 -9.38 -16.81
C ASN A 377 10.60 -8.21 -15.86
N GLU A 378 9.95 -8.47 -14.73
CA GLU A 378 9.59 -7.48 -13.72
C GLU A 378 10.65 -7.34 -12.62
N ARG A 379 11.74 -8.12 -12.66
CA ARG A 379 12.77 -8.21 -11.61
C ARG A 379 13.38 -6.86 -11.15
N ILE A 380 13.35 -5.83 -11.99
CA ILE A 380 13.79 -4.47 -11.61
C ILE A 380 12.96 -3.87 -10.47
N LEU A 381 11.73 -4.33 -10.26
CA LEU A 381 10.84 -3.88 -9.19
C LEU A 381 11.34 -4.30 -7.79
N TRP A 382 12.19 -5.34 -7.71
CA TRP A 382 12.87 -5.74 -6.47
C TRP A 382 13.66 -4.60 -5.83
N VAL A 383 14.15 -3.60 -6.60
CA VAL A 383 14.89 -2.45 -6.03
C VAL A 383 14.07 -1.73 -4.95
N LYS A 384 12.76 -1.49 -5.19
CA LYS A 384 11.91 -0.82 -4.20
C LYS A 384 11.52 -1.73 -3.03
N TYR A 385 11.48 -3.04 -3.24
CA TYR A 385 11.28 -4.00 -2.16
C TYR A 385 12.53 -4.15 -1.28
N PHE A 386 13.72 -4.11 -1.87
CA PHE A 386 14.98 -4.07 -1.12
C PHE A 386 15.17 -2.75 -0.39
N GLU A 387 14.73 -1.60 -0.92
CA GLU A 387 14.69 -0.35 -0.14
C GLU A 387 13.83 -0.50 1.12
N MET A 388 12.62 -1.07 1.00
CA MET A 388 11.76 -1.36 2.15
C MET A 388 12.42 -2.30 3.17
N LEU A 389 13.06 -3.39 2.72
CA LEU A 389 13.77 -4.31 3.61
C LEU A 389 15.03 -3.70 4.25
N ALA A 390 15.74 -2.82 3.54
CA ALA A 390 16.88 -2.10 4.09
C ALA A 390 16.42 -1.10 5.17
N THR A 391 15.33 -0.37 4.91
CA THR A 391 14.71 0.51 5.91
C THR A 391 14.29 -0.27 7.15
N LEU A 392 13.66 -1.44 6.97
CA LEU A 392 13.29 -2.32 8.08
C LEU A 392 14.52 -2.83 8.84
N MET A 393 15.55 -3.33 8.15
CA MET A 393 16.78 -3.81 8.78
C MET A 393 17.47 -2.72 9.61
N ILE A 394 17.58 -1.50 9.08
CA ILE A 394 18.16 -0.36 9.80
C ILE A 394 17.31 -0.02 11.01
N GLY A 395 15.99 0.09 10.85
CA GLY A 395 15.06 0.38 11.94
C GLY A 395 15.10 -0.65 13.07
N LEU A 396 15.13 -1.95 12.76
CA LEU A 396 15.27 -3.01 13.76
C LEU A 396 16.58 -2.90 14.56
N ARG A 397 17.69 -2.48 13.94
CA ARG A 397 18.96 -2.21 14.66
C ARG A 397 18.86 -1.00 15.59
N GLU A 398 18.18 0.07 15.14
CA GLU A 398 17.91 1.25 15.97
C GLU A 398 17.06 0.88 17.20
N MET A 399 16.03 0.04 17.01
CA MET A 399 15.18 -0.43 18.12
C MET A 399 15.92 -1.38 19.06
N ASP A 400 16.81 -2.25 18.57
CA ASP A 400 17.68 -3.08 19.42
C ASP A 400 18.63 -2.24 20.28
N ALA A 401 19.15 -1.14 19.74
CA ALA A 401 19.97 -0.18 20.51
C ALA A 401 19.11 0.60 21.53
N LEU A 402 17.91 1.01 21.14
CA LEU A 402 16.96 1.71 22.01
C LEU A 402 16.48 0.83 23.17
N ARG A 403 16.13 -0.44 22.94
CA ARG A 403 15.77 -1.41 23.98
C ARG A 403 16.90 -1.59 24.98
N LYS A 404 18.15 -1.76 24.53
CA LYS A 404 19.33 -1.86 25.41
C LYS A 404 19.50 -0.60 26.26
N ARG A 405 19.32 0.59 25.67
CA ARG A 405 19.33 1.86 26.40
C ARG A 405 18.24 1.90 27.47
N MET A 406 17.01 1.56 27.12
CA MET A 406 15.88 1.55 28.07
C MET A 406 16.03 0.49 29.16
N ASP A 407 16.66 -0.65 28.87
CA ASP A 407 17.00 -1.67 29.87
C ASP A 407 18.04 -1.13 30.89
N LEU A 408 18.96 -0.25 30.47
CA LEU A 408 19.89 0.46 31.37
C LEU A 408 19.20 1.58 32.17
N GLU A 409 18.32 2.37 31.53
CA GLU A 409 17.50 3.41 32.19
C GLU A 409 16.62 2.79 33.28
N ALA A 410 15.89 1.71 32.96
CA ALA A 410 15.03 1.01 33.92
C ALA A 410 15.79 0.27 35.03
N ALA A 411 17.10 0.04 34.85
CA ALA A 411 17.98 -0.51 35.88
C ALA A 411 18.64 0.57 36.76
N GLY A 412 18.43 1.86 36.48
CA GLY A 412 19.13 2.96 37.14
C GLY A 412 20.61 3.07 36.79
N LEU A 413 21.04 2.43 35.70
CA LEU A 413 22.43 2.44 35.20
C LEU A 413 22.68 3.56 34.18
N LEU A 414 21.62 4.19 33.68
CA LEU A 414 21.68 5.37 32.82
C LEU A 414 20.66 6.40 33.31
N GLU A 415 21.14 7.57 33.72
CA GLU A 415 20.29 8.69 34.11
C GLU A 415 19.54 9.28 32.90
N TYR A 416 18.36 9.82 33.14
CA TYR A 416 17.55 10.51 32.15
C TYR A 416 16.75 11.66 32.78
N GLU A 417 16.41 12.64 31.96
CA GLU A 417 15.51 13.74 32.34
C GLU A 417 14.06 13.41 31.97
N GLY A 418 13.10 14.05 32.67
CA GLY A 418 11.67 13.91 32.42
C GLY A 418 11.01 12.78 33.21
N LEU A 419 9.84 12.33 32.74
CA LEU A 419 9.04 11.30 33.40
C LEU A 419 9.52 9.89 33.05
N SER A 420 9.39 8.97 34.01
CA SER A 420 9.44 7.54 33.71
C SER A 420 8.18 7.09 32.96
N ILE A 421 8.24 5.94 32.27
CA ILE A 421 7.05 5.35 31.64
C ILE A 421 5.89 5.22 32.65
N ARG A 422 6.17 4.77 33.88
CA ARG A 422 5.19 4.63 34.97
C ARG A 422 4.50 5.95 35.31
N ALA A 423 5.23 7.05 35.32
CA ALA A 423 4.68 8.36 35.69
C ALA A 423 3.92 9.03 34.54
N ALA A 424 4.23 8.67 33.28
CA ALA A 424 3.58 9.19 32.09
C ALA A 424 2.35 8.38 31.64
N LEU A 425 2.30 7.08 31.94
CA LEU A 425 1.21 6.17 31.58
C LEU A 425 0.55 5.59 32.86
N PRO A 426 -0.50 6.26 33.40
CA PRO A 426 -1.16 5.87 34.66
C PRO A 426 -2.04 4.61 34.56
#